data_AF-A0A7K9VQM3-F1
#
_entry.id   AF-A0A7K9VQM3-F1
#
_cell.length_a   1.000
_cell.length_b   1.000
_cell.length_c   1.000
_cell.angle_alpha   90.00
_cell.angle_beta   90.00
_cell.angle_gamma   90.00
#
_symmetry.space_group_name_H-M   'P 1'
#
loop_
_entity.id
_entity.type
_entity.pdbx_description
1 polymer ?
#
loop_
_entity_poly.entity_id
_entity_poly.type
_entity_poly.pdbx_seq_one_letter_code
_entity_poly.pdbx_strand_id
1 'polypeptide(L)'
;QYLELRFNKTVRVFGTVTFIFQMVIYMGVVLYAPALALNAVTGFDLWSAVLTMGLVCTLYTTLGGLKAVIWTDVFQTLVMFAGQLAVIVVGAQRVGGMARVWRLAEQEGKISGIE
;
A
#
# COMPACT_ATOMS: atom_id res chain seq x y z
N GLN A 1 16.14 -18.68 -8.43
CA GLN A 1 17.52 -19.15 -8.69
C GLN A 1 18.15 -19.86 -7.50
N TYR A 2 18.10 -19.31 -6.28
CA TYR A 2 18.74 -19.95 -5.11
C TYR A 2 18.23 -21.37 -4.80
N LEU A 3 16.92 -21.61 -4.97
CA LEU A 3 16.29 -22.94 -4.79
C LEU A 3 16.78 -24.03 -5.77
N GLU A 4 17.22 -23.64 -6.95
CA GLU A 4 17.75 -24.57 -7.97
C GLU A 4 19.20 -24.94 -7.70
N LEU A 5 20.00 -23.99 -7.20
CA LEU A 5 21.39 -24.22 -6.79
C LEU A 5 21.50 -25.14 -5.55
N ARG A 6 20.46 -25.18 -4.70
CA ARG A 6 20.48 -25.93 -3.43
C ARG A 6 19.77 -27.28 -3.48
N PHE A 7 18.70 -27.44 -4.26
CA PHE A 7 17.85 -28.65 -4.23
C PHE A 7 17.70 -29.31 -5.60
N ASN A 8 16.90 -28.75 -6.51
CA ASN A 8 16.74 -29.24 -7.89
C ASN A 8 15.83 -28.30 -8.71
N LYS A 9 15.76 -28.46 -10.04
CA LYS A 9 14.87 -27.70 -10.94
C LYS A 9 13.39 -27.88 -10.62
N THR A 10 12.97 -29.09 -10.23
CA THR A 10 11.56 -29.38 -9.90
C THR A 10 11.10 -28.57 -8.68
N VAL A 11 11.90 -28.50 -7.62
CA VAL A 11 11.60 -27.72 -6.40
C VAL A 11 11.56 -26.22 -6.70
N ARG A 12 12.44 -25.74 -7.59
CA ARG A 12 12.40 -24.36 -8.09
C ARG A 12 11.08 -24.05 -8.77
N VAL A 13 10.59 -24.92 -9.66
CA VAL A 13 9.33 -24.69 -10.39
C VAL A 13 8.15 -24.69 -9.43
N PHE A 14 8.02 -25.69 -8.55
CA PHE A 14 6.95 -25.71 -7.55
C PHE A 14 6.98 -24.48 -6.64
N GLY A 15 8.15 -24.10 -6.13
CA GLY A 15 8.28 -22.90 -5.29
C GLY A 15 7.93 -21.60 -6.03
N THR A 16 8.30 -21.50 -7.31
CA THR A 16 7.96 -20.31 -8.13
C THR A 16 6.46 -20.25 -8.41
N VAL A 17 5.81 -21.38 -8.71
CA VAL A 17 4.36 -21.44 -8.97
C VAL A 17 3.57 -21.05 -7.72
N THR A 18 3.90 -21.63 -6.55
CA THR A 18 3.24 -21.28 -5.29
C THR A 18 3.46 -19.81 -4.94
N PHE A 19 4.66 -19.28 -5.16
CA PHE A 19 4.96 -17.87 -4.93
C PHE A 19 4.15 -16.95 -5.85
N ILE A 20 4.07 -17.26 -7.14
CA ILE A 20 3.25 -16.48 -8.09
C ILE A 20 1.78 -16.51 -7.65
N PHE A 21 1.25 -17.68 -7.29
CA PHE A 21 -0.13 -17.82 -6.84
C PHE A 21 -0.43 -16.97 -5.60
N GLN A 22 0.45 -17.04 -4.59
CA GLN A 22 0.38 -16.19 -3.41
C GLN A 22 0.43 -14.70 -3.77
N MET A 23 1.34 -14.31 -4.67
CA MET A 23 1.51 -12.92 -5.08
C MET A 23 0.27 -12.38 -5.80
N VAL A 24 -0.36 -13.18 -6.68
CA VAL A 24 -1.60 -12.77 -7.39
C VAL A 24 -2.72 -12.48 -6.40
N ILE A 25 -2.94 -13.37 -5.41
CA ILE A 25 -3.97 -13.16 -4.39
C ILE A 25 -3.65 -11.91 -3.56
N TYR A 26 -2.39 -11.77 -3.11
CA TYR A 26 -1.96 -10.63 -2.30
C TYR A 26 -2.14 -9.30 -3.03
N MET A 27 -1.72 -9.22 -4.31
CA MET A 27 -1.87 -8.01 -5.12
C MET A 27 -3.34 -7.65 -5.36
N GLY A 28 -4.23 -8.64 -5.48
CA GLY A 28 -5.67 -8.40 -5.53
C GLY A 28 -6.21 -7.71 -4.28
N VAL A 29 -5.79 -8.15 -3.09
CA VAL A 29 -6.15 -7.51 -1.81
C VAL A 29 -5.56 -6.09 -1.71
N VAL A 30 -4.31 -5.91 -2.14
CA VAL A 30 -3.66 -4.59 -2.14
C VAL A 30 -4.38 -3.60 -3.07
N LEU A 31 -4.85 -4.04 -4.24
CA LEU A 31 -5.63 -3.20 -5.16
C LEU A 31 -7.02 -2.83 -4.64
N TYR A 32 -7.57 -3.62 -3.71
CA TYR A 32 -8.88 -3.34 -3.12
C TYR A 32 -8.87 -2.08 -2.25
N ALA A 33 -7.82 -1.84 -1.46
CA ALA A 33 -7.71 -0.69 -0.57
C ALA A 33 -7.84 0.68 -1.29
N PRO A 34 -7.08 0.97 -2.37
CA PRO A 34 -7.23 2.23 -3.10
C PRO A 34 -8.52 2.27 -3.92
N ALA A 35 -9.06 1.15 -4.39
CA ALA A 35 -10.36 1.12 -5.06
C ALA A 35 -11.51 1.47 -4.10
N LEU A 36 -11.46 0.98 -2.86
CA LEU A 36 -12.39 1.34 -1.80
C LEU A 36 -12.28 2.82 -1.43
N ALA A 37 -11.06 3.35 -1.31
CA ALA A 37 -10.85 4.77 -1.08
C ALA A 37 -11.40 5.62 -2.23
N LEU A 38 -11.19 5.20 -3.49
CA LEU A 38 -11.74 5.88 -4.66
C LEU A 38 -13.27 5.84 -4.67
N ASN A 39 -13.88 4.68 -4.39
CA ASN A 39 -15.32 4.49 -4.23
C ASN A 39 -15.89 5.44 -3.15
N ALA A 40 -15.24 5.56 -2.00
CA ALA A 40 -15.68 6.44 -0.91
C ALA A 40 -15.64 7.94 -1.28
N VAL A 41 -14.67 8.37 -2.09
CA VAL A 41 -14.49 9.78 -2.46
C VAL A 41 -15.34 10.18 -3.68
N THR A 42 -15.51 9.28 -4.65
CA THR A 42 -16.24 9.55 -5.90
C THR A 42 -17.68 9.06 -5.89
N GLY A 43 -18.07 8.16 -4.99
CA GLY A 43 -19.40 7.56 -4.94
C GLY A 43 -19.69 6.55 -6.08
N PHE A 44 -18.69 6.22 -6.90
CA PHE A 44 -18.81 5.25 -8.01
C PHE A 44 -18.92 3.81 -7.49
N ASP A 45 -19.59 2.92 -8.21
CA ASP A 45 -19.66 1.50 -7.84
C ASP A 45 -18.27 0.86 -7.69
N LEU A 46 -18.09 0.04 -6.65
CA LEU A 46 -16.80 -0.56 -6.29
C LEU A 46 -16.20 -1.38 -7.44
N TRP A 47 -17.03 -2.09 -8.21
CA TRP A 47 -16.56 -2.88 -9.35
C TRP A 47 -15.96 -1.99 -10.44
N SER A 48 -16.58 -0.84 -10.71
CA SER A 48 -16.07 0.11 -11.70
C SER A 48 -14.75 0.76 -11.27
N ALA A 49 -14.59 1.04 -9.97
CA ALA A 49 -13.37 1.58 -9.40
C ALA A 49 -12.20 0.57 -9.49
N VAL A 50 -12.45 -0.69 -9.13
CA VAL A 50 -11.46 -1.77 -9.24
C VAL A 50 -11.02 -1.97 -10.70
N LEU A 51 -11.98 -1.99 -11.63
CA LEU A 51 -11.68 -2.22 -13.05
C LEU A 51 -10.87 -1.08 -13.66
N THR A 52 -11.20 0.17 -13.31
CA THR A 52 -10.47 1.35 -13.76
C THR A 52 -9.05 1.37 -13.19
N MET A 53 -8.88 1.12 -11.88
CA MET A 53 -7.56 1.08 -11.24
C MET A 53 -6.68 -0.04 -11.79
N GLY A 54 -7.25 -1.23 -11.99
CA GLY A 54 -6.53 -2.35 -12.59
C GLY A 54 -6.09 -2.08 -14.03
N LEU A 55 -6.95 -1.43 -14.83
CA LEU A 55 -6.64 -1.07 -16.21
C LEU A 55 -5.52 -0.03 -16.29
N VAL A 56 -5.61 1.05 -15.51
CA VAL A 56 -4.55 2.07 -15.42
C VAL A 56 -3.24 1.43 -14.98
N CYS A 57 -3.27 0.60 -13.93
CA CYS A 57 -2.11 -0.11 -13.41
C CYS A 57 -1.43 -1.00 -14.46
N THR A 58 -2.22 -1.77 -15.18
CA THR A 58 -1.73 -2.66 -16.24
C THR A 58 -1.14 -1.87 -17.39
N LEU A 59 -1.79 -0.78 -17.82
CA LEU A 59 -1.32 0.05 -18.93
C LEU A 59 0.03 0.69 -18.64
N TYR A 60 0.19 1.39 -17.50
CA TYR A 60 1.46 2.06 -17.20
C TYR A 60 2.59 1.04 -16.93
N THR A 61 2.26 -0.10 -16.34
CA THR A 61 3.25 -1.18 -16.09
C THR A 61 3.74 -1.80 -17.41
N THR A 62 2.84 -2.01 -18.36
CA THR A 62 3.17 -2.62 -19.66
C THR A 62 3.95 -1.66 -20.55
N LEU A 63 3.61 -0.36 -20.55
CA LEU A 63 4.26 0.64 -21.38
C LEU A 63 5.64 1.05 -20.85
N GLY A 64 5.81 1.10 -19.53
CA GLY A 64 7.00 1.68 -18.92
C GLY A 64 8.08 0.70 -18.48
N GLY A 65 7.75 -0.60 -18.40
CA GLY A 65 8.66 -1.64 -17.91
C GLY A 65 9.12 -1.39 -16.46
N LEU A 66 10.13 -2.16 -16.01
CA LEU A 66 10.63 -2.10 -14.63
C LEU A 66 11.13 -0.71 -14.21
N LYS A 67 11.71 0.07 -15.13
CA LYS A 67 12.21 1.42 -14.83
C LYS A 67 11.10 2.41 -14.52
N ALA A 68 10.00 2.39 -15.28
CA ALA A 68 8.87 3.26 -14.98
C ALA A 68 8.18 2.88 -13.68
N VAL A 69 8.04 1.57 -13.42
CA VAL A 69 7.46 1.08 -12.15
C VAL A 69 8.25 1.60 -10.95
N ILE A 70 9.59 1.58 -11.01
CA ILE A 70 10.44 2.13 -9.94
C ILE A 70 10.20 3.64 -9.77
N TRP A 71 10.13 4.40 -10.86
CA TRP A 71 9.86 5.84 -10.78
C TRP A 71 8.48 6.14 -10.18
N THR A 72 7.45 5.37 -10.54
CA THR A 72 6.12 5.50 -9.95
C THR A 72 6.09 5.13 -8.47
N ASP A 73 6.86 4.13 -8.04
CA ASP A 73 6.94 3.70 -6.64
C ASP A 73 7.64 4.75 -5.74
N VAL A 74 8.69 5.38 -6.25
CA VAL A 74 9.35 6.52 -5.58
C VAL A 74 8.38 7.69 -5.40
N PHE A 75 7.64 8.05 -6.45
CA PHE A 75 6.65 9.11 -6.38
C PHE A 75 5.51 8.77 -5.40
N GLN A 76 4.99 7.55 -5.45
CA GLN A 76 3.95 7.07 -4.53
C GLN A 76 4.42 7.15 -3.08
N THR A 77 5.64 6.69 -2.78
CA THR A 77 6.20 6.75 -1.42
C THR A 77 6.31 8.19 -0.92
N LEU A 78 6.76 9.12 -1.77
CA LEU A 78 6.87 10.53 -1.43
C LEU A 78 5.50 11.15 -1.14
N VAL A 79 4.50 10.88 -1.98
CA VAL A 79 3.13 11.37 -1.79
C VAL A 79 2.49 10.79 -0.53
N MET A 80 2.67 9.50 -0.25
CA MET A 80 2.17 8.87 0.97
C MET A 80 2.79 9.49 2.22
N PHE A 81 4.10 9.75 2.20
CA PHE A 81 4.79 10.39 3.32
C PHE A 81 4.30 11.83 3.57
N ALA A 82 4.14 12.61 2.49
CA ALA A 82 3.59 13.96 2.58
C ALA A 82 2.13 13.95 3.10
N GLY A 83 1.31 13.02 2.63
CA GLY A 83 -0.07 12.83 3.09
C GLY A 83 -0.13 12.49 4.58
N GLN A 84 0.73 11.57 5.05
CA GLN A 84 0.85 11.21 6.45
C GLN A 84 1.18 12.43 7.33
N LEU A 85 2.17 13.24 6.92
CA LEU A 85 2.56 14.46 7.62
C LEU A 85 1.41 15.48 7.65
N ALA A 86 0.72 15.68 6.52
CA ALA A 86 -0.42 16.59 6.44
C ALA A 86 -1.54 16.17 7.40
N VAL A 87 -1.87 14.87 7.45
CA VAL A 87 -2.87 14.32 8.38
C VAL A 87 -2.46 14.58 9.84
N ILE A 88 -1.19 14.38 10.18
CA ILE A 88 -0.66 14.63 11.54
C ILE A 88 -0.79 16.12 11.90
N VAL A 89 -0.39 17.03 11.00
CA VAL A 89 -0.44 18.48 11.26
C VAL A 89 -1.87 18.98 11.40
N VAL A 90 -2.75 18.64 10.45
CA VAL A 90 -4.16 19.07 10.46
C VAL A 90 -4.90 18.44 11.65
N GLY A 91 -4.65 17.16 11.93
CA GLY A 91 -5.19 16.46 13.09
C GLY A 91 -4.80 17.15 14.39
N ALA A 92 -3.53 17.50 14.55
CA ALA A 92 -3.04 18.22 15.71
C ALA A 92 -3.63 19.62 15.85
N GLN A 93 -3.79 20.36 14.75
CA GLN A 93 -4.44 21.67 14.76
C GLN A 93 -5.91 21.57 15.18
N ARG A 94 -6.66 20.59 14.68
CA ARG A 94 -8.07 20.38 15.07
C ARG A 94 -8.26 20.03 16.54
N VAL A 95 -7.29 19.34 17.14
CA VAL A 95 -7.31 18.98 18.58
C VAL A 95 -6.80 20.13 19.47
N GLY A 96 -6.32 21.24 18.89
CA GLY A 96 -5.85 22.42 19.63
C GLY A 96 -4.35 22.40 19.97
N GLY A 97 -3.55 21.65 19.20
CA GLY A 97 -2.08 21.62 19.26
C GLY A 97 -1.50 20.25 19.64
N MET A 98 -0.23 20.03 19.26
CA MET A 98 0.50 18.78 19.53
C MET A 98 0.58 18.44 21.02
N ALA A 99 0.64 19.44 21.90
CA ALA A 99 0.65 19.24 23.34
C ALA A 99 -0.65 18.60 23.85
N ARG A 100 -1.79 18.87 23.22
CA ARG A 100 -3.07 18.26 23.59
C ARG A 100 -3.19 16.85 23.02
N VAL A 101 -2.65 16.60 21.83
CA VAL A 101 -2.55 15.25 21.25
C VAL A 101 -1.75 14.33 22.16
N TRP A 102 -0.60 14.79 22.67
CA TRP A 102 0.24 14.00 23.57
C TRP A 102 -0.47 13.66 24.89
N ARG A 103 -1.12 14.65 25.52
CA ARG A 103 -1.92 14.44 26.74
C ARG A 103 -3.10 13.49 26.51
N LEU A 104 -3.76 13.58 25.36
CA LEU A 104 -4.87 12.68 25.02
C LEU A 104 -4.36 11.25 24.81
N ALA A 105 -3.23 11.08 24.14
CA ALA A 105 -2.60 9.77 23.95
C ALA A 105 -2.11 9.16 25.27
N GLU A 106 -1.63 9.97 26.20
CA GLU A 106 -1.28 9.57 27.57
C GLU A 106 -2.53 9.15 28.38
N GLN A 107 -3.61 9.95 28.31
CA GLN A 107 -4.89 9.64 28.97
C GLN A 107 -5.57 8.38 28.42
N GLU A 108 -5.44 8.10 27.12
CA GLU A 108 -5.93 6.86 26.51
C GLU A 108 -4.97 5.67 26.70
N GLY A 109 -3.88 5.84 27.46
CA GLY A 109 -2.93 4.76 27.74
C GLY A 109 -2.11 4.30 26.53
N LYS A 110 -2.15 5.03 25.41
CA LYS A 110 -1.39 4.69 24.18
C LYS A 110 0.12 4.93 24.33
N ILE A 111 0.53 5.63 25.39
CA ILE A 111 1.93 5.92 25.74
C ILE A 111 2.39 5.09 26.95
N SER A 112 1.50 4.30 27.58
CA SER A 112 1.83 3.50 28.77
C SER A 112 2.85 2.38 28.54
N GLY A 113 3.21 2.07 27.29
CA GLY A 113 4.20 1.04 26.95
C GLY A 113 5.60 1.58 26.66
N ILE A 114 5.85 2.88 26.88
CA ILE A 114 7.15 3.54 26.65
C ILE A 114 7.86 3.90 27.97
N GLU A 115 7.28 3.52 29.11
CA GLU A 115 7.94 3.49 30.44
C GLU A 115 8.31 2.06 30.84
#